data_AF-A0A2I1GMK0-F1
#
_entry.id   AF-A0A2I1GMK0-F1
#
_cell.length_a   1.000
_cell.length_b   1.000
_cell.length_c   1.000
_cell.angle_alpha   90.00
_cell.angle_beta   90.00
_cell.angle_gamma   90.00
#
_symmetry.space_group_name_H-M   'P 1'
#
loop_
_entity.id
_entity.type
_entity.pdbx_description
1 polymer ?
#
loop_
_entity_poly.entity_id
_entity_poly.type
_entity_poly.pdbx_seq_one_letter_code
_entity_poly.pdbx_strand_id
1 'polypeptide(L)'
;MHLHIPLSSINHKFEQIAGRKDRIIVYNKADLADDSVQQPIIDAFKQYRNQHVIFTNANMDKNVKKIIDFAADKHKQDPSRYPFISVMVVGMPNVGKSSLINSMRRIGVRKGKAAKTGALPGVTRSVAVTSIKVLEDPPVYLVDTPGVMIPHLPDPESSLKVALTGGIRDHLSDEVVMADYLLWRLNNFGNFGYVENFKLSGPTDDINFLLPVISKRIGALQKYGEYDLKTAATFFIKQYRNGKYGKYTLDDITVDSLNNYFVNENNPDKQVLLSKNQEKKLLWNKKREKRLERWKRQGY
;
A
#
# COMPACT_ATOMS: atom_id res chain seq x y z
N MET A 1 -3.79 4.29 -1.33
CA MET A 1 -3.64 2.82 -1.51
C MET A 1 -2.77 2.54 -2.74
N HIS A 2 -2.29 1.31 -2.92
CA HIS A 2 -1.40 0.93 -4.04
C HIS A 2 -2.16 0.02 -5.01
N LEU A 3 -2.21 0.37 -6.30
CA LEU A 3 -3.06 -0.35 -7.27
C LEU A 3 -2.63 -1.80 -7.58
N HIS A 4 -1.40 -2.19 -7.23
CA HIS A 4 -0.93 -3.58 -7.37
C HIS A 4 -1.53 -4.53 -6.36
N ILE A 5 -1.95 -3.97 -5.22
CA ILE A 5 -2.47 -4.74 -4.09
C ILE A 5 -3.69 -3.99 -3.55
N PRO A 6 -4.74 -3.82 -4.38
CA PRO A 6 -5.85 -2.94 -4.07
C PRO A 6 -6.59 -3.34 -2.79
N LEU A 7 -6.64 -4.63 -2.46
CA LEU A 7 -7.25 -5.18 -1.26
C LEU A 7 -6.21 -5.27 -0.14
N SER A 8 -5.05 -5.88 -0.41
CA SER A 8 -4.02 -6.09 0.62
C SER A 8 -3.40 -4.78 1.13
N SER A 9 -3.59 -3.65 0.42
CA SER A 9 -3.16 -2.32 0.88
C SER A 9 -4.16 -1.56 1.74
N ILE A 10 -5.33 -2.14 2.02
CA ILE A 10 -6.35 -1.55 2.89
C ILE A 10 -5.98 -1.80 4.35
N ASN A 11 -5.95 -0.72 5.15
CA ASN A 11 -5.73 -0.84 6.58
C ASN A 11 -7.08 -0.88 7.31
N HIS A 12 -7.58 -2.07 7.63
CA HIS A 12 -8.89 -2.27 8.27
C HIS A 12 -9.09 -1.46 9.57
N LYS A 13 -8.06 -1.34 10.41
CA LYS A 13 -8.15 -0.53 11.64
C LYS A 13 -8.33 0.95 11.33
N PHE A 14 -7.66 1.42 10.27
CA PHE A 14 -7.84 2.80 9.82
C PHE A 14 -9.22 3.01 9.19
N GLU A 15 -9.76 2.03 8.46
CA GLU A 15 -11.10 2.12 7.87
C GLU A 15 -12.19 2.39 8.93
N GLN A 16 -12.12 1.71 10.08
CA GLN A 16 -13.07 1.91 11.19
C GLN A 16 -13.05 3.35 11.74
N ILE A 17 -11.88 3.99 11.75
CA ILE A 17 -11.69 5.35 12.28
C ILE A 17 -12.02 6.39 11.20
N ALA A 18 -11.57 6.15 9.97
CA ALA A 18 -11.66 7.07 8.85
C ALA A 18 -13.07 7.18 8.26
N GLY A 19 -13.91 6.14 8.40
CA GLY A 19 -15.29 6.14 7.89
C GLY A 19 -16.19 7.25 8.45
N ARG A 20 -15.78 7.93 9.53
CA ARG A 20 -16.52 9.05 10.14
C ARG A 20 -16.19 10.43 9.55
N LYS A 21 -15.25 10.50 8.60
CA LYS A 21 -14.80 11.74 7.98
C LYS A 21 -15.07 11.70 6.48
N ASP A 22 -15.35 12.86 5.90
CA ASP A 22 -15.34 13.02 4.45
C ASP A 22 -13.97 12.63 3.89
N ARG A 23 -13.96 11.70 2.94
CA ARG A 23 -12.72 11.17 2.39
C ARG A 23 -12.91 10.75 0.94
N ILE A 24 -11.77 10.57 0.29
CA ILE A 24 -11.68 10.00 -1.05
C ILE A 24 -10.61 8.93 -1.04
N ILE A 25 -10.88 7.81 -1.72
CA ILE A 25 -9.93 6.71 -1.83
C ILE A 25 -9.07 6.96 -3.07
N VAL A 26 -7.75 7.01 -2.87
CA VAL A 26 -6.80 7.23 -3.97
C VAL A 26 -5.95 5.98 -4.16
N TYR A 27 -6.08 5.33 -5.31
CA TYR A 27 -5.14 4.30 -5.76
C TYR A 27 -4.06 4.93 -6.62
N ASN A 28 -2.84 4.98 -6.09
CA ASN A 28 -1.71 5.56 -6.79
C ASN A 28 -0.86 4.48 -7.48
N LYS A 29 0.03 4.92 -8.39
CA LYS A 29 0.82 4.08 -9.30
C LYS A 29 -0.05 3.28 -10.28
N ALA A 30 -1.09 3.93 -10.80
CA ALA A 30 -2.03 3.28 -11.71
C ALA A 30 -1.40 2.86 -13.04
N ASP A 31 -0.24 3.43 -13.40
CA ASP A 31 0.57 3.08 -14.56
C ASP A 31 1.15 1.67 -14.52
N LEU A 32 1.27 1.08 -13.33
CA LEU A 32 1.87 -0.24 -13.14
C LEU A 32 0.85 -1.39 -13.14
N ALA A 33 -0.45 -1.10 -13.12
CA ALA A 33 -1.52 -2.09 -13.16
C ALA A 33 -2.37 -1.98 -14.43
N ASP A 34 -3.07 -3.05 -14.78
CA ASP A 34 -3.95 -3.07 -15.95
C ASP A 34 -5.14 -2.09 -15.75
N ASP A 35 -5.60 -1.43 -16.81
CA ASP A 35 -6.71 -0.48 -16.69
C ASP A 35 -8.05 -1.19 -16.42
N SER A 36 -8.19 -2.46 -16.82
CA SER A 36 -9.37 -3.31 -16.56
C SER A 36 -9.66 -3.49 -15.07
N VAL A 37 -8.65 -3.32 -14.21
CA VAL A 37 -8.81 -3.49 -12.75
C VAL A 37 -9.59 -2.36 -12.10
N GLN A 38 -9.68 -1.20 -12.75
CA GLN A 38 -10.18 0.02 -12.13
C GLN A 38 -11.68 -0.03 -11.91
N GLN A 39 -12.44 -0.48 -12.92
CA GLN A 39 -13.91 -0.46 -12.87
C GLN A 39 -14.49 -1.38 -11.78
N PRO A 40 -14.06 -2.66 -11.66
CA PRO A 40 -14.51 -3.54 -10.58
C PRO A 40 -14.28 -2.95 -9.19
N ILE A 41 -13.13 -2.29 -8.98
CA ILE A 41 -12.78 -1.63 -7.72
C ILE A 41 -13.72 -0.44 -7.44
N ILE A 42 -14.00 0.41 -8.44
CA ILE A 42 -14.94 1.53 -8.30
C ILE A 42 -16.30 1.01 -7.85
N ASP A 43 -16.81 -0.01 -8.55
CA ASP A 43 -18.14 -0.54 -8.30
C ASP A 43 -18.24 -1.15 -6.90
N ALA A 44 -17.22 -1.91 -6.48
CA ALA A 44 -17.18 -2.49 -5.14
C ALA A 44 -17.12 -1.42 -4.03
N PHE A 45 -16.26 -0.40 -4.14
CA PHE A 45 -16.19 0.66 -3.12
C PHE A 45 -17.46 1.51 -3.08
N LYS A 46 -18.10 1.75 -4.23
CA LYS A 46 -19.37 2.44 -4.31
C LYS A 46 -20.48 1.63 -3.64
N GLN A 47 -20.57 0.34 -3.95
CA GLN A 47 -21.59 -0.57 -3.42
C GLN A 47 -21.44 -0.79 -1.90
N TYR A 48 -20.25 -1.15 -1.43
CA TYR A 48 -20.05 -1.61 -0.05
C TYR A 48 -19.70 -0.49 0.94
N ARG A 49 -19.17 0.65 0.47
CA ARG A 49 -18.68 1.72 1.36
C ARG A 49 -19.22 3.11 1.02
N ASN A 50 -19.97 3.26 -0.07
CA ASN A 50 -20.41 4.55 -0.61
C ASN A 50 -19.25 5.57 -0.69
N GLN A 51 -18.10 5.14 -1.23
CA GLN A 51 -16.90 5.95 -1.34
C GLN A 51 -16.52 6.21 -2.80
N HIS A 52 -15.99 7.40 -3.07
CA HIS A 52 -15.38 7.72 -4.35
C HIS A 52 -13.94 7.21 -4.42
N VAL A 53 -13.58 6.64 -5.57
CA VAL A 53 -12.25 6.12 -5.86
C VAL A 53 -11.63 6.90 -7.02
N ILE A 54 -10.37 7.32 -6.88
CA ILE A 54 -9.58 7.95 -7.93
C ILE A 54 -8.29 7.16 -8.15
N PHE A 55 -7.98 6.87 -9.41
CA PHE A 55 -6.71 6.28 -9.82
C PHE A 55 -5.75 7.36 -10.31
N THR A 56 -4.55 7.41 -9.73
CA THR A 56 -3.53 8.43 -10.05
C THR A 56 -2.20 7.83 -10.46
N ASN A 57 -1.45 8.59 -11.26
CA ASN A 57 -0.01 8.43 -11.36
C ASN A 57 0.64 9.75 -10.93
N ALA A 58 1.06 9.82 -9.67
CA ALA A 58 1.68 11.02 -9.10
C ALA A 58 3.04 11.38 -9.71
N ASN A 59 3.71 10.46 -10.42
CA ASN A 59 4.97 10.77 -11.11
C ASN A 59 4.73 11.52 -12.42
N MET A 60 3.57 11.30 -13.05
CA MET A 60 3.14 11.95 -14.29
C MET A 60 2.01 12.95 -14.08
N ASP A 61 1.71 13.31 -12.83
CA ASP A 61 0.64 14.24 -12.44
C ASP A 61 -0.78 13.83 -12.93
N LYS A 62 -0.95 12.58 -13.41
CA LYS A 62 -2.20 12.06 -13.99
C LYS A 62 -3.29 11.96 -12.93
N ASN A 63 -4.45 12.57 -13.22
CA ASN A 63 -5.64 12.62 -12.37
C ASN A 63 -5.47 13.30 -11.00
N VAL A 64 -4.30 13.86 -10.67
CA VAL A 64 -4.06 14.45 -9.34
C VAL A 64 -4.87 15.75 -9.15
N LYS A 65 -5.14 16.50 -10.23
CA LYS A 65 -6.03 17.68 -10.19
C LYS A 65 -7.43 17.34 -9.65
N LYS A 66 -7.97 16.14 -9.96
CA LYS A 66 -9.29 15.71 -9.47
C LYS A 66 -9.35 15.65 -7.93
N ILE A 67 -8.23 15.36 -7.27
CA ILE A 67 -8.15 15.35 -5.80
C ILE A 67 -8.18 16.78 -5.24
N ILE A 68 -7.49 17.70 -5.91
CA ILE A 68 -7.50 19.13 -5.54
C ILE A 68 -8.90 19.70 -5.74
N ASP A 69 -9.54 19.41 -6.88
CA ASP A 69 -10.89 19.86 -7.21
C ASP A 69 -11.91 19.33 -6.18
N PHE A 70 -11.85 18.04 -5.83
CA PHE A 70 -12.70 17.45 -4.78
C PHE A 70 -12.58 18.17 -3.43
N ALA A 71 -11.35 18.54 -3.05
CA ALA A 71 -11.12 19.30 -1.82
C ALA A 71 -11.64 20.74 -1.94
N ALA A 72 -11.43 21.40 -3.07
CA ALA A 72 -11.89 22.76 -3.31
C ALA A 72 -13.43 22.86 -3.38
N ASP A 73 -14.11 21.84 -3.90
CA ASP A 73 -15.57 21.85 -4.04
C ASP A 73 -16.28 21.83 -2.67
N LYS A 74 -15.68 21.22 -1.64
CA LYS A 74 -16.15 21.34 -0.25
C LYS A 74 -16.19 22.79 0.24
N HIS A 75 -15.18 23.59 -0.09
CA HIS A 75 -15.16 25.01 0.23
C HIS A 75 -16.25 25.75 -0.55
N LYS A 76 -16.39 25.49 -1.85
CA LYS A 76 -17.39 26.17 -2.69
C LYS A 76 -18.83 25.92 -2.23
N GLN A 77 -19.11 24.73 -1.70
CA GLN A 77 -20.45 24.37 -1.20
C GLN A 77 -20.84 25.14 0.06
N ASP A 78 -19.89 25.41 0.96
CA ASP A 78 -20.14 26.18 2.19
C ASP A 78 -18.86 26.94 2.62
N PRO A 79 -18.60 28.11 1.99
CA PRO A 79 -17.40 28.89 2.29
C PRO A 79 -17.37 29.39 3.74
N SER A 80 -18.54 29.59 4.33
CA SER A 80 -18.69 30.08 5.70
C SER A 80 -18.21 29.06 6.73
N ARG A 81 -18.55 27.78 6.50
CA ARG A 81 -18.16 26.66 7.36
C ARG A 81 -16.74 26.18 7.10
N TYR A 82 -16.28 26.31 5.86
CA TYR A 82 -14.97 25.81 5.42
C TYR A 82 -14.11 26.92 4.82
N PRO A 83 -13.71 27.97 5.56
CA PRO A 83 -12.94 29.10 5.02
C PRO A 83 -11.59 28.68 4.40
N PHE A 84 -11.06 27.53 4.81
CA PHE A 84 -9.95 26.83 4.16
C PHE A 84 -10.14 25.32 4.33
N ILE A 85 -9.47 24.54 3.49
CA ILE A 85 -9.54 23.07 3.52
C ILE A 85 -8.19 22.51 3.98
N SER A 86 -8.22 21.65 4.99
CA SER A 86 -7.06 20.87 5.42
C SER A 86 -7.28 19.40 5.08
N VAL A 87 -6.41 18.84 4.26
CA VAL A 87 -6.46 17.47 3.78
C VAL A 87 -5.33 16.67 4.40
N MET A 88 -5.67 15.52 4.98
CA MET A 88 -4.69 14.58 5.52
C MET A 88 -4.48 13.43 4.54
N VAL A 89 -3.23 13.19 4.13
CA VAL A 89 -2.89 12.07 3.25
C VAL A 89 -2.45 10.90 4.11
N VAL A 90 -3.25 9.83 4.16
CA VAL A 90 -2.97 8.63 4.97
C VAL A 90 -2.86 7.38 4.09
N GLY A 91 -2.01 6.45 4.50
CA GLY A 91 -1.84 5.15 3.86
C GLY A 91 -0.53 4.46 4.24
N MET A 92 -0.39 3.21 3.83
CA MET A 92 0.82 2.41 4.10
C MET A 92 2.10 3.09 3.60
N PRO A 93 3.28 2.70 4.12
CA PRO A 93 4.55 3.08 3.51
C PRO A 93 4.58 2.78 2.01
N ASN A 94 5.34 3.59 1.25
CA ASN A 94 5.65 3.36 -0.17
C ASN A 94 4.49 3.24 -1.19
N VAL A 95 3.26 3.50 -0.78
CA VAL A 95 2.10 3.69 -1.70
C VAL A 95 2.20 4.99 -2.52
N GLY A 96 3.23 5.81 -2.30
CA GLY A 96 3.48 7.04 -3.05
C GLY A 96 2.83 8.31 -2.46
N LYS A 97 2.58 8.36 -1.14
CA LYS A 97 2.03 9.54 -0.44
C LYS A 97 2.84 10.82 -0.71
N SER A 98 4.15 10.78 -0.49
CA SER A 98 5.02 11.95 -0.70
C SER A 98 5.10 12.37 -2.17
N SER A 99 5.05 11.41 -3.11
CA SER A 99 4.93 11.72 -4.54
C SER A 99 3.62 12.42 -4.85
N LEU A 100 2.50 11.96 -4.28
CA LEU A 100 1.18 12.57 -4.44
C LEU A 100 1.15 14.00 -3.90
N ILE A 101 1.68 14.22 -2.69
CA ILE A 101 1.79 15.56 -2.07
C ILE A 101 2.60 16.51 -2.98
N ASN A 102 3.75 16.05 -3.46
CA ASN A 102 4.59 16.84 -4.37
C ASN A 102 3.90 17.13 -5.71
N SER A 103 3.14 16.18 -6.24
CA SER A 103 2.33 16.35 -7.45
C SER A 103 1.23 17.39 -7.23
N MET A 104 0.47 17.30 -6.13
CA MET A 104 -0.57 18.26 -5.80
C MET A 104 0.00 19.68 -5.65
N ARG A 105 1.15 19.83 -4.99
CA ARG A 105 1.83 21.13 -4.86
C ARG A 105 2.28 21.70 -6.21
N ARG A 106 2.81 20.85 -7.09
CA ARG A 106 3.22 21.28 -8.44
C ARG A 106 2.03 21.69 -9.30
N ILE A 107 0.92 20.95 -9.24
CA ILE A 107 -0.26 21.25 -10.05
C ILE A 107 -0.99 22.50 -9.54
N GLY A 108 -1.27 22.58 -8.24
CA GLY A 108 -2.17 23.61 -7.72
C GLY A 108 -1.51 24.92 -7.29
N VAL A 109 -0.21 24.94 -6.97
CA VAL A 109 0.53 26.19 -6.67
C VAL A 109 1.79 26.39 -7.51
N ARG A 110 2.08 25.49 -8.47
CA ARG A 110 3.26 25.59 -9.37
C ARG A 110 4.61 25.70 -8.64
N LYS A 111 4.71 25.14 -7.43
CA LYS A 111 5.96 25.13 -6.63
C LYS A 111 6.64 23.75 -6.66
N GLY A 112 7.94 23.72 -6.35
CA GLY A 112 8.78 22.52 -6.33
C GLY A 112 8.41 21.48 -5.26
N LYS A 113 9.30 20.51 -5.01
CA LYS A 113 9.05 19.43 -4.02
C LYS A 113 9.00 19.99 -2.59
N ALA A 114 8.08 19.48 -1.78
CA ALA A 114 7.98 19.77 -0.34
C ALA A 114 8.24 18.53 0.52
N ALA A 115 7.85 17.34 0.07
CA ALA A 115 8.07 16.09 0.79
C ALA A 115 9.26 15.30 0.20
N LYS A 116 10.07 14.67 1.06
CA LYS A 116 11.16 13.77 0.63
C LYS A 116 10.56 12.48 0.06
N THR A 117 11.05 12.05 -1.10
CA THR A 117 10.61 10.81 -1.78
C THR A 117 11.75 9.79 -1.79
N GLY A 118 11.46 8.54 -1.45
CA GLY A 118 12.42 7.43 -1.52
C GLY A 118 11.72 6.07 -1.47
N ALA A 119 12.40 5.03 -1.92
CA ALA A 119 11.86 3.67 -1.99
C ALA A 119 11.91 2.92 -0.64
N LEU A 120 12.63 3.44 0.36
CA LEU A 120 12.75 2.80 1.67
C LEU A 120 11.58 3.20 2.59
N PRO A 121 10.92 2.25 3.27
CA PRO A 121 9.91 2.56 4.28
C PRO A 121 10.47 3.39 5.43
N GLY A 122 9.74 4.44 5.81
CA GLY A 122 10.10 5.32 6.91
C GLY A 122 11.02 6.49 6.54
N VAL A 123 11.10 6.86 5.25
CA VAL A 123 11.76 8.10 4.80
C VAL A 123 11.11 9.35 5.42
N THR A 124 9.78 9.34 5.60
CA THR A 124 9.06 10.34 6.41
C THR A 124 9.20 9.99 7.89
N ARG A 125 10.21 10.55 8.57
CA ARG A 125 10.56 10.23 9.97
C ARG A 125 9.80 11.05 11.03
N SER A 126 9.05 12.08 10.63
CA SER A 126 8.20 12.89 11.49
C SER A 126 6.96 13.35 10.71
N VAL A 127 5.81 13.52 11.41
CA VAL A 127 4.74 14.36 10.88
C VAL A 127 5.37 15.73 10.68
N ALA A 128 5.52 16.17 9.44
CA ALA A 128 5.90 17.54 9.20
C ALA A 128 4.73 18.38 9.71
N VAL A 129 4.92 19.05 10.85
CA VAL A 129 3.93 19.98 11.45
C VAL A 129 3.64 21.16 10.50
N THR A 130 4.43 21.30 9.43
CA THR A 130 4.22 22.25 8.34
C THR A 130 3.10 21.78 7.41
N SER A 131 1.97 22.48 7.48
CA SER A 131 0.92 22.42 6.47
C SER A 131 1.46 22.86 5.10
N ILE A 132 1.32 22.00 4.09
CA ILE A 132 1.80 22.26 2.73
C ILE A 132 0.64 22.83 1.92
N LYS A 133 0.69 24.13 1.59
CA LYS A 133 -0.31 24.72 0.69
C LYS A 133 -0.23 24.10 -0.71
N VAL A 134 -1.37 23.67 -1.24
CA VAL A 134 -1.50 23.04 -2.57
C VAL A 134 -2.52 23.69 -3.48
N LEU A 135 -3.33 24.63 -2.98
CA LEU A 135 -4.13 25.53 -3.80
C LEU A 135 -4.21 26.90 -3.10
N GLU A 136 -4.11 27.99 -3.85
CA GLU A 136 -4.22 29.35 -3.30
C GLU A 136 -5.68 29.77 -3.10
N ASP A 137 -6.53 29.53 -4.11
CA ASP A 137 -7.94 29.91 -4.10
C ASP A 137 -8.84 28.78 -4.64
N PRO A 138 -9.68 28.14 -3.80
CA PRO A 138 -9.75 28.34 -2.35
C PRO A 138 -8.49 27.80 -1.63
N PRO A 139 -8.17 28.28 -0.42
CA PRO A 139 -6.99 27.82 0.29
C PRO A 139 -7.10 26.34 0.67
N VAL A 140 -6.25 25.49 0.06
CA VAL A 140 -6.15 24.06 0.38
C VAL A 140 -4.75 23.74 0.90
N TYR A 141 -4.70 23.07 2.05
CA TYR A 141 -3.47 22.65 2.74
C TYR A 141 -3.43 21.13 2.89
N LEU A 142 -2.23 20.56 2.79
CA LEU A 142 -1.96 19.15 3.06
C LEU A 142 -1.18 18.98 4.35
N VAL A 143 -1.54 17.96 5.11
CA VAL A 143 -0.76 17.45 6.24
C VAL A 143 -0.12 16.13 5.82
N ASP A 144 1.22 16.10 5.76
CA ASP A 144 1.96 14.86 5.48
C ASP A 144 2.02 14.00 6.74
N THR A 145 1.53 12.77 6.62
CA THR A 145 1.60 11.79 7.71
C THR A 145 2.61 10.70 7.38
N PRO A 146 3.43 10.25 8.36
CA PRO A 146 4.20 9.02 8.22
C PRO A 146 3.29 7.88 7.77
N GLY A 147 3.83 6.96 6.98
CA GLY A 147 3.06 5.80 6.53
C GLY A 147 2.54 5.00 7.71
N VAL A 148 1.21 4.89 7.83
CA VAL A 148 0.58 4.07 8.88
C VAL A 148 0.65 2.62 8.41
N MET A 149 1.59 1.86 8.98
CA MET A 149 1.71 0.42 8.70
C MET A 149 0.47 -0.33 9.20
N ILE A 150 0.13 -1.40 8.52
CA ILE A 150 -0.81 -2.39 9.04
C ILE A 150 -0.06 -3.16 10.13
N PRO A 151 -0.46 -3.08 11.41
CA PRO A 151 0.32 -3.65 12.51
C PRO A 151 0.37 -5.18 12.47
N HIS A 152 -0.68 -5.82 11.92
CA HIS A 152 -0.76 -7.26 11.69
C HIS A 152 -1.46 -7.52 10.37
N LEU A 153 -0.74 -8.14 9.44
CA LEU A 153 -1.34 -8.72 8.25
C LEU A 153 -1.86 -10.11 8.65
N PRO A 154 -3.15 -10.41 8.43
CA PRO A 154 -3.79 -11.60 8.98
C PRO A 154 -3.27 -12.89 8.32
N ASP A 155 -2.87 -12.82 7.05
CA ASP A 155 -2.39 -13.96 6.28
C ASP A 155 -0.96 -13.76 5.71
N PRO A 156 -0.19 -14.86 5.55
CA PRO A 156 1.16 -14.80 4.98
C PRO A 156 1.23 -14.27 3.54
N GLU A 157 0.21 -14.53 2.72
CA GLU A 157 0.20 -14.12 1.32
C GLU A 157 0.09 -12.58 1.19
N SER A 158 -0.82 -11.95 1.92
CA SER A 158 -0.93 -10.49 2.03
C SER A 158 0.36 -9.87 2.55
N SER A 159 1.07 -10.56 3.47
CA SER A 159 2.37 -10.12 3.96
C SER A 159 3.43 -10.07 2.86
N LEU A 160 3.51 -11.12 2.03
CA LEU A 160 4.40 -11.16 0.87
C LEU A 160 4.02 -10.09 -0.18
N LYS A 161 2.73 -9.92 -0.47
CA LYS A 161 2.22 -8.88 -1.39
C LYS A 161 2.60 -7.47 -0.93
N VAL A 162 2.44 -7.16 0.35
CA VAL A 162 2.83 -5.86 0.93
C VAL A 162 4.35 -5.70 0.90
N ALA A 163 5.12 -6.74 1.20
CA ALA A 163 6.58 -6.69 1.11
C ALA A 163 7.06 -6.47 -0.35
N LEU A 164 6.47 -7.15 -1.33
CA LEU A 164 6.79 -7.00 -2.76
C LEU A 164 6.56 -5.58 -3.28
N THR A 165 5.57 -4.86 -2.77
CA THR A 165 5.32 -3.45 -3.14
C THR A 165 6.12 -2.45 -2.31
N GLY A 166 6.99 -2.95 -1.42
CA GLY A 166 7.84 -2.16 -0.54
C GLY A 166 7.09 -1.59 0.66
N GLY A 167 5.93 -2.10 1.04
CA GLY A 167 5.21 -1.65 2.25
C GLY A 167 5.94 -2.00 3.55
N ILE A 168 6.80 -3.03 3.51
CA ILE A 168 7.67 -3.49 4.60
C ILE A 168 9.12 -3.31 4.14
N ARG A 169 10.07 -3.10 5.08
CA ARG A 169 11.48 -2.95 4.71
C ARG A 169 12.05 -4.31 4.29
N ASP A 170 12.60 -4.38 3.09
CA ASP A 170 13.08 -5.61 2.44
C ASP A 170 13.92 -6.51 3.37
N HIS A 171 14.86 -5.97 4.14
CA HIS A 171 15.71 -6.71 5.10
C HIS A 171 14.97 -7.43 6.26
N LEU A 172 13.65 -7.28 6.40
CA LEU A 172 12.83 -8.00 7.38
C LEU A 172 12.18 -9.26 6.80
N SER A 173 12.39 -9.53 5.50
CA SER A 173 11.78 -10.63 4.77
C SER A 173 12.86 -11.30 3.91
N ASP A 174 12.80 -12.61 3.77
CA ASP A 174 13.75 -13.34 2.94
C ASP A 174 13.55 -12.94 1.47
N GLU A 175 14.54 -12.29 0.86
CA GLU A 175 14.44 -11.77 -0.50
C GLU A 175 14.28 -12.87 -1.54
N VAL A 176 14.87 -14.05 -1.29
CA VAL A 176 14.76 -15.20 -2.20
C VAL A 176 13.33 -15.74 -2.16
N VAL A 177 12.75 -15.89 -0.96
CA VAL A 177 11.34 -16.33 -0.81
C VAL A 177 10.38 -15.33 -1.45
N MET A 178 10.61 -14.03 -1.30
CA MET A 178 9.79 -13.01 -1.97
C MET A 178 9.90 -13.11 -3.50
N ALA A 179 11.12 -13.32 -4.02
CA ALA A 179 11.34 -13.47 -5.46
C ALA A 179 10.68 -14.75 -6.01
N ASP A 180 10.74 -15.85 -5.25
CA ASP A 180 10.08 -17.12 -5.58
C ASP A 180 8.55 -16.97 -5.63
N TYR A 181 7.95 -16.41 -4.57
CA TYR A 181 6.52 -16.12 -4.55
C TYR A 181 6.12 -15.19 -5.71
N LEU A 182 6.93 -14.19 -6.03
CA LEU A 182 6.67 -13.31 -7.16
C LEU A 182 6.69 -14.08 -8.49
N LEU A 183 7.68 -14.94 -8.71
CA LEU A 183 7.78 -15.78 -9.91
C LEU A 183 6.53 -16.64 -10.08
N TRP A 184 6.15 -17.37 -9.01
CA TRP A 184 4.95 -18.19 -8.98
C TRP A 184 3.68 -17.37 -9.31
N ARG A 185 3.52 -16.18 -8.73
CA ARG A 185 2.36 -15.30 -9.03
C ARG A 185 2.36 -14.84 -10.48
N LEU A 186 3.50 -14.43 -11.02
CA LEU A 186 3.60 -13.97 -12.41
C LEU A 186 3.19 -15.10 -13.36
N ASN A 187 3.68 -16.32 -13.13
CA ASN A 187 3.34 -17.50 -13.90
C ASN A 187 1.84 -17.84 -13.83
N ASN A 188 1.23 -17.82 -12.65
CA ASN A 188 -0.20 -18.10 -12.50
C ASN A 188 -1.11 -17.10 -13.21
N PHE A 189 -0.67 -15.85 -13.36
CA PHE A 189 -1.37 -14.84 -14.15
C PHE A 189 -1.05 -14.89 -15.66
N GLY A 190 -0.23 -15.86 -16.10
CA GLY A 190 0.24 -15.94 -17.48
C GLY A 190 1.14 -14.77 -17.88
N ASN A 191 1.72 -14.06 -16.91
CA ASN A 191 2.59 -12.93 -17.17
C ASN A 191 4.05 -13.37 -17.21
N PHE A 192 4.58 -13.44 -18.42
CA PHE A 192 5.96 -13.86 -18.68
C PHE A 192 6.89 -12.70 -19.03
N GLY A 193 6.57 -11.45 -18.67
CA GLY A 193 7.41 -10.29 -18.99
C GLY A 193 8.84 -10.38 -18.45
N TYR A 194 9.08 -11.21 -17.43
CA TYR A 194 10.43 -11.51 -16.95
C TYR A 194 11.26 -12.33 -17.94
N VAL A 195 10.64 -13.18 -18.77
CA VAL A 195 11.31 -14.01 -19.79
C VAL A 195 12.01 -13.10 -20.80
N GLU A 196 11.29 -12.12 -21.34
CA GLU A 196 11.84 -11.12 -22.26
C GLU A 196 12.90 -10.25 -21.56
N ASN A 197 12.59 -9.75 -20.36
CA ASN A 197 13.50 -8.88 -19.62
C ASN A 197 14.85 -9.57 -19.34
N PHE A 198 14.83 -10.87 -19.00
CA PHE A 198 16.02 -11.66 -18.73
C PHE A 198 16.54 -12.49 -19.90
N LYS A 199 15.90 -12.41 -21.08
CA LYS A 199 16.25 -13.15 -22.30
C LYS A 199 16.32 -14.68 -22.06
N LEU A 200 15.31 -15.21 -21.37
CA LEU A 200 15.17 -16.65 -21.14
C LEU A 200 14.58 -17.32 -22.39
N SER A 201 14.81 -18.62 -22.56
CA SER A 201 14.23 -19.41 -23.65
C SER A 201 12.72 -19.63 -23.49
N GLY A 202 12.20 -19.52 -22.26
CA GLY A 202 10.81 -19.70 -21.92
C GLY A 202 10.54 -19.39 -20.45
N PRO A 203 9.27 -19.52 -20.02
CA PRO A 203 8.91 -19.38 -18.62
C PRO A 203 9.52 -20.50 -17.77
N THR A 204 9.75 -20.20 -16.49
CA THR A 204 10.27 -21.14 -15.49
C THR A 204 9.55 -20.94 -14.17
N ASP A 205 9.37 -22.02 -13.41
CA ASP A 205 8.89 -21.98 -12.02
C ASP A 205 10.00 -22.35 -11.02
N ASP A 206 11.26 -22.44 -11.50
CA ASP A 206 12.41 -22.73 -10.65
C ASP A 206 13.19 -21.45 -10.34
N ILE A 207 13.03 -20.96 -9.11
CA ILE A 207 13.76 -19.80 -8.61
C ILE A 207 15.27 -20.05 -8.52
N ASN A 208 15.70 -21.30 -8.30
CA ASN A 208 17.12 -21.69 -8.22
C ASN A 208 17.77 -21.70 -9.60
N PHE A 209 16.99 -21.81 -10.68
CA PHE A 209 17.46 -21.57 -12.03
C PHE A 209 17.47 -20.06 -12.35
N LEU A 210 16.39 -19.35 -12.03
CA LEU A 210 16.21 -17.95 -12.41
C LEU A 210 17.24 -17.02 -11.75
N LEU A 211 17.48 -17.16 -10.44
CA LEU A 211 18.35 -16.23 -9.70
C LEU A 211 19.82 -16.29 -10.15
N PRO A 212 20.45 -17.45 -10.39
CA PRO A 212 21.79 -17.50 -10.98
C PRO A 212 21.89 -16.82 -12.34
N VAL A 213 20.89 -16.97 -13.22
CA VAL A 213 20.85 -16.28 -14.52
C VAL A 213 20.84 -14.77 -14.33
N ILE A 214 20.00 -14.27 -13.41
CA ILE A 214 19.95 -12.84 -13.06
C ILE A 214 21.27 -12.39 -12.45
N SER A 215 21.82 -13.14 -11.50
CA SER A 215 23.06 -12.86 -10.79
C SER A 215 24.22 -12.68 -11.76
N LYS A 216 24.38 -13.63 -12.70
CA LYS A 216 25.37 -13.56 -13.77
C LYS A 216 25.20 -12.32 -14.63
N ARG A 217 23.95 -11.99 -14.99
CA ARG A 217 23.66 -10.86 -15.88
C ARG A 217 23.93 -9.49 -15.25
N ILE A 218 23.70 -9.34 -13.94
CA ILE A 218 23.97 -8.08 -13.22
C ILE A 218 25.38 -8.02 -12.62
N GLY A 219 26.19 -9.06 -12.80
CA GLY A 219 27.54 -9.15 -12.23
C GLY A 219 27.55 -9.27 -10.70
N ALA A 220 26.47 -9.78 -10.10
CA ALA A 220 26.38 -9.99 -8.66
C ALA A 220 27.08 -11.31 -8.30
N LEU A 221 28.25 -11.21 -7.69
CA LEU A 221 29.08 -12.34 -7.26
C LEU A 221 29.50 -12.12 -5.81
N GLN A 222 29.57 -13.23 -5.05
CA GLN A 222 30.15 -13.29 -3.73
C GLN A 222 31.65 -13.61 -3.82
N LYS A 223 32.29 -13.77 -2.67
CA LYS A 223 33.69 -14.23 -2.60
C LYS A 223 33.82 -15.58 -3.31
N TYR A 224 34.98 -15.80 -3.93
CA TYR A 224 35.29 -17.02 -4.69
C TYR A 224 34.46 -17.25 -5.97
N GLY A 225 33.70 -16.24 -6.42
CA GLY A 225 32.98 -16.29 -7.70
C GLY A 225 31.62 -16.98 -7.65
N GLU A 226 31.10 -17.28 -6.46
CA GLU A 226 29.74 -17.79 -6.27
C GLU A 226 28.69 -16.71 -6.59
N TYR A 227 27.50 -17.12 -7.05
CA TYR A 227 26.43 -16.18 -7.38
C TYR A 227 25.79 -15.57 -6.13
N ASP A 228 25.65 -14.24 -6.10
CA ASP A 228 24.95 -13.55 -5.03
C ASP A 228 23.43 -13.53 -5.27
N LEU A 229 22.77 -14.61 -4.86
CA LEU A 229 21.34 -14.82 -5.07
C LEU A 229 20.46 -13.78 -4.37
N LYS A 230 20.89 -13.23 -3.22
CA LYS A 230 20.13 -12.20 -2.51
C LYS A 230 20.09 -10.89 -3.28
N THR A 231 21.24 -10.48 -3.83
CA THR A 231 21.32 -9.30 -4.70
C THR A 231 20.53 -9.52 -6.00
N ALA A 232 20.60 -10.73 -6.58
CA ALA A 232 19.79 -11.09 -7.74
C ALA A 232 18.28 -11.03 -7.45
N ALA A 233 17.83 -11.56 -6.30
CA ALA A 233 16.44 -11.53 -5.87
C ALA A 233 15.94 -10.10 -5.63
N THR A 234 16.75 -9.29 -4.94
CA THR A 234 16.47 -7.85 -4.73
C THR A 234 16.34 -7.13 -6.07
N PHE A 235 17.23 -7.42 -7.02
CA PHE A 235 17.16 -6.86 -8.36
C PHE A 235 15.90 -7.29 -9.10
N PHE A 236 15.53 -8.57 -9.04
CA PHE A 236 14.32 -9.12 -9.63
C PHE A 236 13.06 -8.40 -9.13
N ILE A 237 12.92 -8.24 -7.80
CA ILE A 237 11.80 -7.52 -7.18
C ILE A 237 11.83 -6.03 -7.55
N LYS A 238 13.03 -5.43 -7.66
CA LYS A 238 13.16 -4.02 -8.08
C LYS A 238 12.70 -3.79 -9.52
N GLN A 239 13.02 -4.68 -10.46
CA GLN A 239 12.53 -4.59 -11.84
C GLN A 239 11.00 -4.70 -11.88
N TYR A 240 10.42 -5.62 -11.09
CA TYR A 240 8.97 -5.72 -10.88
C TYR A 240 8.36 -4.39 -10.39
N ARG A 241 8.91 -3.79 -9.32
CA ARG A 241 8.45 -2.51 -8.76
C ARG A 241 8.52 -1.33 -9.74
N ASN A 242 9.38 -1.45 -10.76
CA ASN A 242 9.55 -0.46 -11.83
C ASN A 242 8.70 -0.77 -13.08
N GLY A 243 7.82 -1.77 -13.03
CA GLY A 243 6.92 -2.13 -14.14
C GLY A 243 7.62 -2.83 -15.31
N LYS A 244 8.81 -3.39 -15.11
CA LYS A 244 9.59 -4.00 -16.21
C LYS A 244 9.05 -5.33 -16.69
N TYR A 245 8.13 -5.93 -15.94
CA TYR A 245 7.42 -7.17 -16.32
C TYR A 245 6.00 -6.88 -16.83
N GLY A 246 5.74 -5.66 -17.29
CA GLY A 246 4.41 -5.23 -17.72
C GLY A 246 3.52 -4.75 -16.58
N LYS A 247 2.23 -4.60 -16.90
CA LYS A 247 1.19 -4.13 -15.98
C LYS A 247 0.52 -5.31 -15.29
N TYR A 248 0.38 -5.29 -13.96
CA TYR A 248 -0.23 -6.41 -13.23
C TYR A 248 -0.71 -6.01 -11.83
N THR A 249 -1.65 -6.79 -11.30
CA THR A 249 -2.20 -6.64 -9.95
C THR A 249 -2.08 -7.99 -9.22
N LEU A 250 -1.45 -8.00 -8.04
CA LEU A 250 -1.22 -9.21 -7.25
C LEU A 250 -2.47 -9.69 -6.51
N ASP A 251 -3.43 -8.81 -6.22
CA ASP A 251 -4.71 -9.25 -5.66
C ASP A 251 -5.63 -9.76 -6.76
N ASP A 252 -6.40 -10.79 -6.43
CA ASP A 252 -7.53 -11.20 -7.24
C ASP A 252 -8.65 -10.18 -7.08
N ILE A 253 -9.00 -9.54 -8.19
CA ILE A 253 -9.96 -8.45 -8.33
C ILE A 253 -11.19 -8.87 -9.13
N THR A 254 -11.38 -10.17 -9.34
CA THR A 254 -12.62 -10.70 -9.89
C THR A 254 -13.80 -10.22 -9.04
N VAL A 255 -14.97 -10.07 -9.67
CA VAL A 255 -16.18 -9.60 -8.98
C VAL A 255 -16.48 -10.47 -7.75
N ASP A 256 -16.31 -11.79 -7.87
CA ASP A 256 -16.52 -12.73 -6.76
C ASP A 256 -15.50 -12.55 -5.64
N SER A 257 -14.21 -12.38 -5.96
CA SER A 257 -13.17 -12.09 -4.96
C SER A 257 -13.44 -10.77 -4.22
N LEU A 258 -13.82 -9.71 -4.94
CA LEU A 258 -14.18 -8.42 -4.36
C LEU A 258 -15.40 -8.54 -3.45
N ASN A 259 -16.47 -9.19 -3.91
CA ASN A 259 -17.67 -9.43 -3.13
C ASN A 259 -17.34 -10.20 -1.86
N ASN A 260 -16.60 -11.30 -1.98
CA ASN A 260 -16.17 -12.11 -0.85
C ASN A 260 -15.34 -11.29 0.15
N TYR A 261 -14.42 -10.45 -0.33
CA TYR A 261 -13.60 -9.60 0.54
C TYR A 261 -14.48 -8.63 1.36
N PHE A 262 -15.32 -7.82 0.69
CA PHE A 262 -16.11 -6.80 1.36
C PHE A 262 -17.24 -7.39 2.23
N VAL A 263 -17.83 -8.51 1.83
CA VAL A 263 -18.85 -9.22 2.63
C VAL A 263 -18.21 -9.86 3.87
N ASN A 264 -17.07 -10.52 3.73
CA ASN A 264 -16.39 -11.15 4.87
C ASN A 264 -15.77 -10.14 5.84
N GLU A 265 -15.36 -8.96 5.37
CA GLU A 265 -14.86 -7.88 6.24
C GLU A 265 -15.96 -7.38 7.21
N ASN A 266 -17.22 -7.39 6.75
CA ASN A 266 -18.38 -7.02 7.55
C ASN A 266 -18.81 -8.12 8.53
N ASN A 267 -18.18 -9.29 8.52
CA ASN A 267 -18.45 -10.36 9.47
C ASN A 267 -17.58 -10.17 10.74
N PRO A 268 -18.17 -9.83 11.91
CA PRO A 268 -17.43 -9.51 13.13
C PRO A 268 -16.57 -10.66 13.68
N ASP A 269 -16.85 -11.91 13.29
CA ASP A 269 -16.20 -13.10 13.87
C ASP A 269 -14.78 -13.39 13.35
N LYS A 270 -14.34 -12.76 12.25
CA LYS A 270 -12.98 -12.95 11.68
C LYS A 270 -11.96 -11.86 12.04
N GLN A 271 -12.35 -10.78 12.72
CA GLN A 271 -11.48 -9.61 12.93
C GLN A 271 -10.36 -9.77 13.98
N VAL A 272 -10.15 -10.96 14.56
CA VAL A 272 -9.23 -11.12 15.70
C VAL A 272 -8.29 -12.32 15.51
N LEU A 273 -7.37 -12.23 14.55
CA LEU A 273 -6.08 -12.91 14.67
C LEU A 273 -5.12 -11.97 15.41
N LEU A 274 -5.16 -12.04 16.75
CA LEU A 274 -4.21 -11.33 17.61
C LEU A 274 -2.82 -11.96 17.41
N SER A 275 -1.77 -11.14 17.37
CA SER A 275 -0.43 -11.71 17.50
C SER A 275 -0.29 -12.42 18.84
N LYS A 276 0.57 -13.46 18.94
CA LYS A 276 0.83 -14.19 20.20
C LYS A 276 1.11 -13.26 21.40
N ASN A 277 1.70 -12.09 21.16
CA ASN A 277 1.94 -11.07 22.18
C ASN A 277 0.66 -10.31 22.60
N GLN A 278 -0.23 -10.03 21.65
CA GLN A 278 -1.54 -9.44 21.93
C GLN A 278 -2.49 -10.43 22.61
N GLU A 279 -2.46 -11.72 22.24
CA GLU A 279 -3.17 -12.78 22.95
C GLU A 279 -2.72 -12.86 24.40
N LYS A 280 -1.40 -12.90 24.65
CA LYS A 280 -0.83 -12.87 26.00
C LYS A 280 -1.27 -11.62 26.78
N LYS A 281 -1.27 -10.44 26.14
CA LYS A 281 -1.68 -9.18 26.76
C LYS A 281 -3.18 -9.16 27.09
N LEU A 282 -4.02 -9.68 26.18
CA LEU A 282 -5.46 -9.80 26.39
C LEU A 282 -5.78 -10.81 27.50
N LEU A 283 -5.08 -11.94 27.51
CA LEU A 283 -5.21 -12.96 28.55
C LEU A 283 -4.78 -12.41 29.93
N TRP A 284 -3.70 -11.61 29.96
CA TRP A 284 -3.22 -10.95 31.17
C TRP A 284 -4.23 -9.90 31.69
N ASN A 285 -4.80 -9.09 30.80
CA ASN A 285 -5.84 -8.12 31.16
C ASN A 285 -7.11 -8.81 31.69
N LYS A 286 -7.58 -9.87 31.03
CA LYS A 286 -8.73 -10.67 31.50
C LYS A 286 -8.48 -11.31 32.87
N LYS A 287 -7.26 -11.82 33.11
CA LYS A 287 -6.86 -12.36 34.43
C LYS A 287 -6.86 -11.27 35.50
N ARG A 288 -6.37 -10.06 35.16
CA ARG A 288 -6.34 -8.91 36.04
C ARG A 288 -7.75 -8.41 36.40
N GLU A 289 -8.66 -8.32 35.44
CA GLU A 289 -10.06 -7.97 35.68
C GLU A 289 -10.77 -8.98 36.58
N LYS A 290 -10.64 -10.29 36.31
CA LYS A 290 -11.20 -11.33 37.20
C LYS A 290 -10.63 -11.25 38.62
N ARG A 291 -9.36 -10.86 38.77
CA ARG A 291 -8.73 -10.68 40.08
C ARG A 291 -9.28 -9.44 40.80
N LEU A 292 -9.49 -8.34 40.08
CA LEU A 292 -10.15 -7.13 40.58
C LEU A 292 -11.60 -7.37 40.98
N GLU A 293 -12.36 -8.14 40.20
CA GLU A 293 -13.74 -8.50 40.54
C GLU A 293 -13.81 -9.40 41.78
N ARG A 294 -12.86 -10.35 41.93
CA ARG A 294 -12.75 -11.15 43.17
C ARG A 294 -12.42 -10.28 44.37
N TRP A 295 -11.50 -9.31 44.22
CA TRP A 295 -11.17 -8.34 45.27
C TRP A 295 -12.40 -7.54 45.72
N LYS A 296 -13.16 -6.99 44.77
CA LYS A 296 -14.40 -6.24 45.06
C LYS A 296 -15.47 -7.09 45.74
N ARG A 297 -15.58 -8.39 45.39
CA ARG A 297 -16.53 -9.32 46.04
C ARG A 297 -16.11 -9.74 47.46
N GLN A 298 -14.83 -9.59 47.81
CA GLN A 298 -14.30 -9.91 49.13
C GLN A 298 -14.29 -8.71 50.09
N GLY A 299 -14.80 -7.55 49.67
CA GLY A 299 -15.02 -6.40 50.55
C GLY A 299 -13.78 -5.55 50.87
N TYR A 300 -12.75 -5.58 50.01
CA TYR A 300 -11.58 -4.68 50.08
C TYR A 300 -11.62 -3.62 48.97
#